data_AF-A0A2L2N331-F1
#
_entry.id   AF-A0A2L2N331-F1
#
_cell.length_a   1.000
_cell.length_b   1.000
_cell.length_c   1.000
_cell.angle_alpha   90.00
_cell.angle_beta   90.00
_cell.angle_gamma   90.00
#
_symmetry.space_group_name_H-M   'P 1'
#
loop_
_entity.id
_entity.type
_entity.pdbx_description
1 polymer ?
#
loop_
_entity_poly.entity_id
_entity_poly.type
_entity_poly.pdbx_seq_one_letter_code
_entity_poly.pdbx_strand_id
1 'polypeptide(L)'
;MQLLCFHEGTLPATSLLDLGSYVVMDLSKLSWIKNVKHKGNDKAWAYETSVMQIPEARIFCLNWRDPKDNTNAEKPLKDDLMLLLQKAKVTHLVEFVDNKVYENNSSEWGIYRVVKALWMPPENSDWEKLPHQKDFFGFDYVVGDGAAHNLAEENKMHQFHQYWDKQGGLKAFQNQLDLQKYLRL
;
A
#
# COMPACT_ATOMS: atom_id res chain seq x y z
N MET A 1 -53.62 6.14 42.40
CA MET A 1 -52.99 4.86 42.75
C MET A 1 -53.15 3.90 41.57
N GLN A 2 -52.15 3.78 40.70
CA GLN A 2 -51.76 2.54 39.99
C GLN A 2 -50.48 2.79 39.18
N LEU A 3 -49.59 1.80 39.20
CA LEU A 3 -48.23 1.75 38.67
C LEU A 3 -48.19 1.36 37.18
N LEU A 4 -47.09 1.78 36.53
CA LEU A 4 -46.25 1.11 35.51
C LEU A 4 -46.88 0.66 34.17
N CYS A 5 -46.23 1.07 33.07
CA CYS A 5 -45.35 0.18 32.29
C CYS A 5 -44.55 1.02 31.25
N PHE A 6 -43.22 0.97 31.34
CA PHE A 6 -42.32 1.40 30.27
C PHE A 6 -42.44 0.39 29.13
N HIS A 7 -42.67 0.87 27.91
CA HIS A 7 -42.61 0.04 26.71
C HIS A 7 -41.24 0.24 26.05
N GLU A 8 -40.51 -0.86 25.92
CA GLU A 8 -39.28 -0.96 25.14
C GLU A 8 -39.58 -0.62 23.68
N GLY A 9 -39.21 0.58 23.27
CA GLY A 9 -39.20 0.99 21.87
C GLY A 9 -37.99 0.37 21.18
N THR A 10 -38.23 -0.78 20.57
CA THR A 10 -37.35 -1.46 19.61
C THR A 10 -36.71 -0.45 18.65
N LEU A 11 -35.38 -0.33 18.70
CA LEU A 11 -34.62 0.36 17.65
C LEU A 11 -34.98 -0.28 16.30
N PRO A 12 -35.27 0.50 15.24
CA PRO A 12 -35.60 -0.08 13.96
C PRO A 12 -34.44 -0.94 13.49
N ALA A 13 -34.75 -2.20 13.20
CA ALA A 13 -33.84 -3.14 12.57
C ALA A 13 -33.40 -2.53 11.22
N THR A 14 -32.26 -1.84 11.23
CA THR A 14 -31.51 -1.53 10.03
C THR A 14 -31.27 -2.84 9.31
N SER A 15 -31.92 -2.95 8.14
CA SER A 15 -31.76 -4.04 7.19
C SER A 15 -30.28 -4.45 7.09
N LEU A 16 -29.97 -5.66 7.55
CA LEU A 16 -28.66 -6.30 7.54
C LEU A 16 -28.14 -6.64 6.12
N LEU A 17 -28.73 -6.06 5.07
CA LEU A 17 -28.38 -6.28 3.67
C LEU A 17 -27.68 -5.07 3.01
N ASP A 18 -27.47 -3.96 3.73
CA ASP A 18 -26.79 -2.76 3.20
C ASP A 18 -25.42 -2.48 3.85
N LEU A 19 -24.89 -3.46 4.60
CA LEU A 19 -23.46 -3.50 4.93
C LEU A 19 -22.77 -4.29 3.81
N GLY A 20 -22.61 -3.65 2.65
CA GLY A 20 -21.65 -4.10 1.65
C GLY A 20 -20.35 -4.43 2.39
N SER A 21 -19.96 -5.69 2.35
CA SER A 21 -18.93 -6.31 3.17
C SER A 21 -17.79 -5.33 3.46
N TYR A 22 -17.73 -4.80 4.67
CA TYR A 22 -16.54 -4.11 5.16
C TYR A 22 -15.44 -5.18 5.23
N VAL A 23 -14.75 -5.41 4.11
CA VAL A 23 -13.56 -6.22 4.08
C VAL A 23 -12.50 -5.39 4.78
N VAL A 24 -12.35 -5.63 6.08
CA VAL A 24 -11.18 -5.19 6.83
C VAL A 24 -9.99 -5.81 6.11
N MET A 25 -9.18 -4.97 5.48
CA MET A 25 -7.98 -5.42 4.81
C MET A 25 -6.97 -5.78 5.88
N ASP A 26 -6.52 -7.04 5.90
CA ASP A 26 -5.48 -7.48 6.82
C ASP A 26 -4.12 -6.94 6.36
N LEU A 27 -3.55 -6.03 7.15
CA LEU A 27 -2.26 -5.41 6.91
C LEU A 27 -1.13 -6.07 7.71
N SER A 28 -1.36 -7.22 8.34
CA SER A 28 -0.36 -7.94 9.14
C SER A 28 0.92 -8.27 8.36
N LYS A 29 0.80 -8.45 7.03
CA LYS A 29 1.91 -8.70 6.11
C LYS A 29 2.52 -7.44 5.47
N LEU A 30 2.05 -6.25 5.84
CA LEU A 30 2.65 -4.99 5.38
C LEU A 30 3.92 -4.71 6.15
N SER A 31 5.04 -5.00 5.53
CA SER A 31 6.38 -4.75 6.06
C SER A 31 7.25 -4.01 5.04
N TRP A 32 6.80 -3.83 3.81
CA TRP A 32 7.62 -3.28 2.75
C TRP A 32 7.12 -1.92 2.26
N ILE A 33 8.08 -1.11 1.80
CA ILE A 33 7.80 0.11 1.07
C ILE A 33 8.77 0.27 -0.09
N LYS A 34 8.35 1.00 -1.12
CA LYS A 34 9.22 1.32 -2.25
C LYS A 34 8.82 2.65 -2.87
N ASN A 35 9.80 3.50 -3.17
CA ASN A 35 9.57 4.70 -3.96
C ASN A 35 9.76 4.39 -5.44
N VAL A 36 8.69 4.57 -6.20
CA VAL A 36 8.66 4.38 -7.65
C VAL A 36 9.24 5.62 -8.30
N LYS A 37 10.25 5.40 -9.13
CA LYS A 37 10.92 6.44 -9.91
C LYS A 37 10.37 6.43 -11.33
N HIS A 38 10.31 7.62 -11.94
CA HIS A 38 9.90 7.76 -13.33
C HIS A 38 10.84 7.01 -14.28
N LYS A 39 10.30 6.46 -15.37
CA LYS A 39 11.08 5.90 -16.46
C LYS A 39 11.49 7.02 -17.42
N GLY A 40 12.79 7.26 -17.58
CA GLY A 40 13.31 8.28 -18.50
C GLY A 40 12.88 9.70 -18.12
N ASN A 41 12.46 10.49 -19.12
CA ASN A 41 12.01 11.87 -18.95
C ASN A 41 10.50 12.00 -18.67
N ASP A 42 9.79 10.88 -18.53
CA ASP A 42 8.35 10.89 -18.28
C ASP A 42 8.05 11.45 -16.89
N LYS A 43 6.94 12.20 -16.77
CA LYS A 43 6.41 12.72 -15.50
C LYS A 43 5.10 12.05 -15.09
N ALA A 44 4.67 11.02 -15.84
CA ALA A 44 3.47 10.25 -15.57
C ALA A 44 3.56 9.44 -14.28
N TRP A 45 2.38 9.09 -13.76
CA TRP A 45 2.25 8.16 -12.65
C TRP A 45 2.51 6.74 -13.13
N ALA A 46 3.21 5.97 -12.31
CA ALA A 46 3.48 4.59 -12.60
C ALA A 46 2.27 3.73 -12.22
N TYR A 47 2.03 2.69 -13.02
CA TYR A 47 1.05 1.65 -12.73
C TYR A 47 -0.40 2.15 -12.67
N GLU A 48 -0.75 3.17 -13.47
CA GLU A 48 -2.14 3.46 -13.79
C GLU A 48 -2.80 2.23 -14.45
N THR A 49 -4.13 2.12 -14.34
CA THR A 49 -4.91 0.98 -14.86
C THR A 49 -4.61 0.67 -16.33
N SER A 50 -4.41 1.73 -17.14
CA SER A 50 -4.12 1.64 -18.58
C SER A 50 -2.79 0.94 -18.93
N VAL A 51 -1.84 0.84 -17.99
CA VAL A 51 -0.52 0.23 -18.22
C VAL A 51 -0.35 -1.12 -17.52
N MET A 52 -1.39 -1.63 -16.87
CA MET A 52 -1.37 -2.94 -16.19
C MET A 52 -1.43 -4.08 -17.20
N GLN A 53 -0.76 -5.19 -16.88
CA GLN A 53 -0.78 -6.40 -17.71
C GLN A 53 -2.14 -7.11 -17.65
N ILE A 54 -2.80 -7.09 -16.49
CA ILE A 54 -4.16 -7.62 -16.31
C ILE A 54 -4.97 -6.61 -15.48
N PRO A 55 -5.57 -5.58 -16.11
CA PRO A 55 -6.27 -4.50 -15.43
C PRO A 55 -7.42 -4.97 -14.52
N GLU A 56 -8.20 -5.97 -14.95
CA GLU A 56 -9.35 -6.49 -14.21
C GLU A 56 -8.93 -7.15 -12.88
N ALA A 57 -7.74 -7.75 -12.87
CA ALA A 57 -7.14 -8.33 -11.67
C ALA A 57 -6.22 -7.35 -10.93
N ARG A 58 -5.99 -6.15 -11.49
CA ARG A 58 -5.02 -5.15 -11.05
C ARG A 58 -3.59 -5.71 -10.89
N ILE A 59 -3.19 -6.58 -11.82
CA ILE A 59 -1.88 -7.22 -11.82
C ILE A 59 -0.93 -6.47 -12.74
N PHE A 60 0.26 -6.17 -12.24
CA PHE A 60 1.31 -5.53 -13.03
C PHE A 60 2.73 -5.94 -12.63
N CYS A 61 3.68 -5.60 -13.51
CA CYS A 61 5.10 -5.80 -13.30
C CYS A 61 5.71 -4.61 -12.50
N LEU A 62 5.97 -4.78 -11.21
CA LEU A 62 6.71 -3.82 -10.40
C LEU A 62 8.19 -3.87 -10.73
N ASN A 63 8.76 -2.77 -11.22
CA ASN A 63 10.13 -2.74 -11.74
C ASN A 63 11.15 -2.26 -10.70
N TRP A 64 12.38 -2.75 -10.79
CA TRP A 64 13.57 -2.18 -10.14
C TRP A 64 14.41 -1.43 -11.18
N ARG A 65 15.01 -0.32 -10.76
CA ARG A 65 15.73 0.57 -11.67
C ARG A 65 17.14 0.06 -11.95
N ASP A 66 17.85 -0.36 -10.90
CA ASP A 66 19.25 -0.75 -11.03
C ASP A 66 19.33 -2.27 -11.23
N PRO A 67 20.01 -2.77 -12.27
CA PRO A 67 20.29 -4.21 -12.41
C PRO A 67 20.99 -4.83 -11.19
N LYS A 68 21.72 -4.03 -10.39
CA LYS A 68 22.34 -4.47 -9.14
C LYS A 68 21.31 -4.73 -8.03
N ASP A 69 20.08 -4.27 -8.19
CA ASP A 69 19.00 -4.48 -7.25
C ASP A 69 18.38 -5.88 -7.34
N ASN A 70 18.94 -6.82 -8.13
CA ASN A 70 18.40 -8.18 -8.22
C ASN A 70 18.23 -8.81 -6.82
N THR A 71 19.28 -8.72 -5.99
CA THR A 71 19.24 -9.18 -4.58
C THR A 71 18.26 -8.40 -3.71
N ASN A 72 17.91 -7.16 -4.05
CA ASN A 72 16.88 -6.38 -3.35
C ASN A 72 15.48 -6.82 -3.78
N ALA A 73 15.29 -7.06 -5.09
CA ALA A 73 14.05 -7.52 -5.68
C ALA A 73 13.68 -8.94 -5.22
N GLU A 74 14.64 -9.77 -4.81
CA GLU A 74 14.39 -11.11 -4.24
C GLU A 74 13.84 -11.10 -2.81
N LYS A 75 14.05 -10.02 -2.04
CA LYS A 75 13.76 -10.03 -0.60
C LYS A 75 12.28 -10.11 -0.24
N PRO A 76 11.37 -9.36 -0.88
CA PRO A 76 9.94 -9.52 -0.60
C PRO A 76 9.47 -10.89 -1.05
N LEU A 77 8.76 -11.60 -0.18
CA LEU A 77 8.25 -12.94 -0.45
C LEU A 77 6.81 -12.86 -0.96
N LYS A 78 6.34 -13.97 -1.52
CA LYS A 78 4.95 -14.18 -1.89
C LYS A 78 4.04 -13.86 -0.71
N ASP A 79 2.93 -13.19 -1.01
CA ASP A 79 1.93 -12.68 -0.07
C ASP A 79 2.41 -11.54 0.85
N ASP A 80 3.68 -11.12 0.80
CA ASP A 80 4.10 -9.89 1.49
C ASP A 80 3.36 -8.69 0.88
N LEU A 81 3.09 -7.68 1.72
CA LEU A 81 2.49 -6.43 1.28
C LEU A 81 3.50 -5.30 1.24
N MET A 82 3.37 -4.45 0.23
CA MET A 82 4.22 -3.29 0.00
C MET A 82 3.42 -2.03 -0.32
N LEU A 83 3.80 -0.91 0.29
CA LEU A 83 3.33 0.41 -0.12
C LEU A 83 4.22 0.97 -1.23
N LEU A 84 3.58 1.45 -2.29
CA LEU A 84 4.27 2.17 -3.36
C LEU A 84 4.08 3.67 -3.17
N LEU A 85 5.21 4.38 -3.16
CA LEU A 85 5.26 5.83 -3.09
C LEU A 85 5.68 6.38 -4.44
N GLN A 86 5.15 7.52 -4.87
CA GLN A 86 5.68 8.27 -6.01
C GLN A 86 5.41 9.74 -5.79
N LYS A 87 6.37 10.62 -6.12
CA LYS A 87 6.27 12.08 -5.83
C LYS A 87 5.85 12.38 -4.37
N ALA A 88 6.35 11.60 -3.42
CA ALA A 88 5.99 11.67 -1.99
C ALA A 88 4.50 11.41 -1.68
N LYS A 89 3.75 10.78 -2.60
CA LYS A 89 2.37 10.34 -2.41
C LYS A 89 2.31 8.83 -2.25
N VAL A 90 1.37 8.35 -1.42
CA VAL A 90 1.03 6.92 -1.36
C VAL A 90 0.11 6.59 -2.52
N THR A 91 0.55 5.69 -3.41
CA THR A 91 -0.14 5.41 -4.68
C THR A 91 -0.78 4.03 -4.73
N HIS A 92 -0.13 3.03 -4.14
CA HIS A 92 -0.64 1.66 -4.16
C HIS A 92 -0.33 0.95 -2.85
N LEU A 93 -1.19 -0.01 -2.52
CA LEU A 93 -0.84 -1.15 -1.68
C LEU A 93 -0.87 -2.38 -2.58
N VAL A 94 0.26 -3.08 -2.64
CA VAL A 94 0.41 -4.25 -3.49
C VAL A 94 0.76 -5.49 -2.69
N GLU A 95 0.34 -6.64 -3.21
CA GLU A 95 0.69 -7.98 -2.74
C GLU A 95 1.60 -8.65 -3.78
N PHE A 96 2.66 -9.33 -3.33
CA PHE A 96 3.51 -10.13 -4.20
C PHE A 96 2.84 -11.46 -4.57
N VAL A 97 2.70 -11.73 -5.87
CA VAL A 97 1.96 -12.91 -6.38
C VAL A 97 2.80 -14.20 -6.28
N ASP A 98 4.11 -14.09 -6.44
CA ASP A 98 5.06 -15.19 -6.35
C ASP A 98 6.40 -14.73 -5.75
N ASN A 99 7.36 -15.65 -5.62
CA ASN A 99 8.73 -15.38 -5.15
C ASN A 99 9.73 -15.06 -6.29
N LYS A 100 9.28 -15.03 -7.54
CA LYS A 100 10.19 -15.07 -8.68
C LYS A 100 10.55 -13.66 -9.13
N VAL A 101 11.86 -13.42 -9.26
CA VAL A 101 12.37 -12.26 -9.99
C VAL A 101 12.41 -12.60 -11.48
N TYR A 102 11.94 -11.67 -12.29
CA TYR A 102 11.94 -11.78 -13.74
C TYR A 102 12.85 -10.72 -14.33
N GLU A 103 13.49 -11.08 -15.43
CA GLU A 103 14.34 -10.17 -16.18
C GLU A 103 13.68 -9.77 -17.50
N ASN A 104 13.88 -8.51 -17.89
CA ASN A 104 13.52 -8.02 -19.21
C ASN A 104 14.73 -7.34 -19.86
N ASN A 105 15.41 -8.08 -20.73
CA ASN A 105 16.64 -7.65 -21.41
C ASN A 105 16.44 -6.51 -22.43
N SER A 106 15.23 -5.93 -22.54
CA SER A 106 14.90 -4.89 -23.51
C SER A 106 14.85 -3.46 -22.94
N SER A 107 15.14 -3.24 -21.65
CA SER A 107 15.13 -1.89 -21.08
C SER A 107 16.09 -1.69 -19.90
N GLU A 108 16.42 -0.44 -19.58
CA GLU A 108 17.17 -0.03 -18.37
C GLU A 108 16.51 -0.49 -17.06
N TRP A 109 15.25 -0.92 -17.12
CA TRP A 109 14.45 -1.41 -16.00
C TRP A 109 14.30 -2.93 -16.12
N GLY A 110 15.45 -3.59 -16.22
CA GLY A 110 15.55 -4.98 -16.64
C GLY A 110 15.13 -6.01 -15.60
N ILE A 111 14.64 -5.61 -14.42
CA ILE A 111 14.26 -6.51 -13.33
C ILE A 111 12.87 -6.15 -12.82
N TYR A 112 11.98 -7.13 -12.67
CA TYR A 112 10.64 -6.92 -12.13
C TYR A 112 10.11 -8.09 -11.30
N ARG A 113 9.09 -7.79 -10.49
CA ARG A 113 8.25 -8.74 -9.74
C ARG A 113 6.81 -8.60 -10.19
N VAL A 114 6.05 -9.68 -10.18
CA VAL A 114 4.61 -9.66 -10.45
C VAL A 114 3.87 -9.35 -9.15
N VAL A 115 3.10 -8.27 -9.14
CA VAL A 115 2.33 -7.83 -7.98
C VAL A 115 0.87 -7.59 -8.35
N LYS A 116 0.00 -7.67 -7.35
CA LYS A 116 -1.42 -7.34 -7.44
C LYS A 116 -1.71 -6.13 -6.57
N ALA A 117 -2.33 -5.08 -7.11
CA ALA A 117 -2.81 -3.99 -6.28
C ALA A 117 -4.06 -4.41 -5.50
N LEU A 118 -3.91 -4.50 -4.17
CA LEU A 118 -5.04 -4.61 -3.25
C LEU A 118 -5.76 -3.27 -3.12
N TRP A 119 -5.00 -2.18 -3.20
CA TRP A 119 -5.51 -0.82 -3.25
C TRP A 119 -4.74 0.02 -4.25
N MET A 120 -5.48 0.84 -4.99
CA MET A 120 -5.02 1.93 -5.83
C MET A 120 -6.17 2.91 -6.06
N PRO A 121 -5.91 4.17 -6.45
CA PRO A 121 -6.93 5.12 -6.82
C PRO A 121 -7.81 4.60 -7.97
N PRO A 122 -9.12 4.88 -7.97
CA PRO A 122 -9.99 4.59 -9.10
C PRO A 122 -9.48 5.18 -10.41
N GLU A 123 -9.92 4.60 -11.52
CA GLU A 123 -9.66 5.17 -12.86
C GLU A 123 -10.19 6.61 -12.95
N ASN A 124 -9.42 7.50 -13.57
CA ASN A 124 -9.68 8.96 -13.66
C ASN A 124 -9.56 9.75 -12.34
N SER A 125 -9.01 9.16 -11.27
CA SER A 125 -8.69 9.92 -10.05
C SER A 125 -7.64 11.00 -10.32
N ASP A 126 -7.65 12.06 -9.52
CA ASP A 126 -6.59 13.06 -9.50
C ASP A 126 -5.48 12.63 -8.54
N TRP A 127 -4.42 12.01 -9.08
CA TRP A 127 -3.33 11.44 -8.29
C TRP A 127 -2.50 12.50 -7.55
N GLU A 128 -2.56 13.77 -7.96
CA GLU A 128 -1.89 14.87 -7.25
C GLU A 128 -2.55 15.18 -5.89
N LYS A 129 -3.83 14.80 -5.73
CA LYS A 129 -4.59 14.94 -4.47
C LYS A 129 -4.42 13.78 -3.50
N LEU A 130 -3.64 12.76 -3.86
CA LEU A 130 -3.41 11.63 -2.97
C LEU A 130 -2.76 12.07 -1.65
N PRO A 131 -2.92 11.27 -0.58
CA PRO A 131 -2.28 11.54 0.70
C PRO A 131 -0.76 11.68 0.54
N HIS A 132 -0.19 12.71 1.15
CA HIS A 132 1.25 12.83 1.24
C HIS A 132 1.78 11.75 2.19
N GLN A 133 2.96 11.19 1.90
CA GLN A 133 3.60 10.15 2.71
C GLN A 133 3.71 10.57 4.19
N LYS A 134 3.93 11.86 4.46
CA LYS A 134 3.99 12.39 5.83
C LYS A 134 2.69 12.19 6.61
N ASP A 135 1.54 12.32 5.94
CA ASP A 135 0.23 12.18 6.56
C ASP A 135 -0.05 10.70 6.85
N PHE A 136 0.52 9.82 6.02
CA PHE A 136 0.43 8.38 6.15
C PHE A 136 1.37 7.82 7.24
N PHE A 137 2.63 8.26 7.27
CA PHE A 137 3.64 7.78 8.22
C PHE A 137 3.61 8.52 9.57
N GLY A 138 3.00 9.71 9.64
CA GLY A 138 2.97 10.57 10.83
C GLY A 138 4.21 11.44 11.01
N PHE A 139 5.17 11.38 10.08
CA PHE A 139 6.41 12.16 10.08
C PHE A 139 6.95 12.31 8.65
N ASP A 140 7.83 13.29 8.41
CA ASP A 140 8.44 13.46 7.10
C ASP A 140 9.46 12.35 6.84
N TYR A 141 9.09 11.41 5.98
CA TYR A 141 9.85 10.21 5.73
C TYR A 141 10.22 10.12 4.25
N VAL A 142 11.51 10.01 3.93
CA VAL A 142 11.97 10.02 2.54
C VAL A 142 12.69 8.72 2.20
N VAL A 143 12.02 7.84 1.44
CA VAL A 143 12.72 6.80 0.68
C VAL A 143 13.22 7.43 -0.62
N GLY A 144 14.49 7.82 -0.63
CA GLY A 144 15.09 8.52 -1.77
C GLY A 144 15.41 7.62 -2.96
N ASP A 145 15.66 6.33 -2.73
CA ASP A 145 16.09 5.39 -3.78
C ASP A 145 14.91 4.65 -4.42
N GLY A 146 15.18 3.82 -5.44
CA GLY A 146 14.18 2.98 -6.12
C GLY A 146 14.07 1.57 -5.56
N ALA A 147 14.72 1.29 -4.43
CA ALA A 147 14.78 -0.03 -3.83
C ALA A 147 13.56 -0.30 -2.93
N ALA A 148 13.34 -1.58 -2.63
CA ALA A 148 12.40 -2.01 -1.61
C ALA A 148 13.09 -1.99 -0.24
N HIS A 149 12.39 -1.44 0.76
CA HIS A 149 12.85 -1.35 2.14
C HIS A 149 11.90 -2.06 3.08
N ASN A 150 12.46 -2.84 4.02
CA ASN A 150 11.70 -3.54 5.04
C ASN A 150 11.62 -2.70 6.30
N LEU A 151 10.41 -2.32 6.70
CA LEU A 151 10.08 -1.56 7.90
C LEU A 151 10.37 -2.31 9.21
N ALA A 152 10.50 -3.64 9.16
CA ALA A 152 10.83 -4.47 10.32
C ALA A 152 12.35 -4.57 10.58
N GLU A 153 13.20 -4.09 9.66
CA GLU A 153 14.64 -4.27 9.76
C GLU A 153 15.28 -3.26 10.73
N GLU A 154 15.59 -3.69 11.95
CA GLU A 154 16.06 -2.85 13.08
C GLU A 154 17.26 -1.94 12.77
N ASN A 155 18.18 -2.41 11.91
CA ASN A 155 19.40 -1.67 11.55
C ASN A 155 19.23 -0.78 10.30
N LYS A 156 18.02 -0.68 9.77
CA LYS A 156 17.65 0.24 8.70
C LYS A 156 16.51 1.13 9.18
N MET A 157 15.95 1.96 8.30
CA MET A 157 14.68 2.62 8.57
C MET A 157 14.66 3.47 9.84
N HIS A 158 15.78 4.09 10.22
CA HIS A 158 15.95 4.72 11.54
C HIS A 158 14.84 5.69 11.92
N GLN A 159 14.38 6.52 10.99
CA GLN A 159 13.31 7.48 11.28
C GLN A 159 11.96 6.78 11.58
N PHE A 160 11.67 5.67 10.90
CA PHE A 160 10.49 4.85 11.18
C PHE A 160 10.56 4.27 12.59
N HIS A 161 11.67 3.62 12.94
CA HIS A 161 11.88 3.05 14.26
C HIS A 161 11.84 4.11 15.39
N GLN A 162 12.48 5.26 15.18
CA GLN A 162 12.44 6.38 16.13
C GLN A 162 11.02 6.86 16.46
N TYR A 163 10.11 6.83 15.48
CA TYR A 163 8.74 7.28 15.63
C TYR A 163 7.81 6.17 16.11
N TRP A 164 7.83 5.00 15.45
CA TRP A 164 6.86 3.93 15.65
C TRP A 164 7.21 2.97 16.78
N ASP A 165 8.49 2.74 17.11
CA ASP A 165 8.84 1.78 18.17
C ASP A 165 8.30 2.24 19.54
N LYS A 166 8.25 3.55 19.77
CA LYS A 166 7.63 4.15 20.97
C LYS A 166 6.12 3.93 21.05
N GLN A 167 5.49 3.57 19.94
CA GLN A 167 4.04 3.37 19.80
C GLN A 167 3.66 1.89 19.65
N GLY A 168 4.64 0.97 19.65
CA GLY A 168 4.42 -0.48 19.42
C GLY A 168 4.99 -1.00 18.09
N GLY A 169 5.86 -0.24 17.44
CA GLY A 169 6.64 -0.62 16.27
C GLY A 169 5.79 -0.84 15.01
N LEU A 170 6.26 -1.76 14.16
CA LEU A 170 5.58 -2.11 12.92
C LEU A 170 4.11 -2.49 13.14
N LYS A 171 3.78 -3.19 14.22
CA LYS A 171 2.39 -3.60 14.50
C LYS A 171 1.48 -2.40 14.78
N ALA A 172 1.98 -1.37 15.46
CA ALA A 172 1.24 -0.15 15.71
C ALA A 172 0.99 0.63 14.41
N PHE A 173 2.00 0.71 13.54
CA PHE A 173 1.84 1.23 12.18
C PHE A 173 0.79 0.42 11.42
N GLN A 174 0.96 -0.92 11.41
CA GLN A 174 0.01 -1.98 11.07
C GLN A 174 -1.46 -1.57 11.27
N ASN A 175 -1.78 -1.37 12.55
CA ASN A 175 -3.11 -1.10 13.04
C ASN A 175 -3.60 0.33 12.76
N GLN A 176 -2.70 1.31 12.67
CA GLN A 176 -3.07 2.69 12.41
C GLN A 176 -3.48 2.93 10.96
N LEU A 177 -3.01 2.08 10.04
CA LEU A 177 -3.38 2.15 8.63
C LEU A 177 -4.82 1.71 8.40
N ASP A 178 -5.73 2.62 8.68
CA ASP A 178 -7.12 2.52 8.27
C ASP A 178 -7.25 3.00 6.83
N LEU A 179 -6.86 2.14 5.88
CA LEU A 179 -6.96 2.45 4.44
C LEU A 179 -8.39 2.81 4.03
N GLN A 180 -9.42 2.36 4.75
CA GLN A 180 -10.82 2.70 4.47
C GLN A 180 -11.11 4.20 4.68
N LYS A 181 -10.39 4.89 5.57
CA LYS A 181 -10.47 6.36 5.70
C LYS A 181 -9.88 7.08 4.50
N TYR A 182 -8.83 6.54 3.90
CA TYR A 182 -8.11 7.14 2.76
C TYR A 182 -8.69 6.72 1.40
N LEU A 183 -9.44 5.61 1.38
CA LEU A 183 -10.21 5.06 0.26
C LEU A 183 -11.46 5.89 -0.10
N ARG A 184 -11.85 6.85 0.75
CA ARG A 184 -13.01 7.75 0.54
C ARG A 184 -12.64 9.09 -0.11
N LEU A 185 -11.39 9.26 -0.56
CA LEU A 185 -10.92 10.45 -1.28
C LEU A 185 -11.21 10.36 -2.78
#